data_AF-A0A2V5XMM6-F1
#
_entry.id   AF-A0A2V5XMM6-F1
#
_cell.length_a   1.000
_cell.length_b   1.000
_cell.length_c   1.000
_cell.angle_alpha   90.00
_cell.angle_beta   90.00
_cell.angle_gamma   90.00
#
_symmetry.space_group_name_H-M   'P 1'
#
loop_
_entity.id
_entity.type
_entity.pdbx_description
1 polymer ?
#
loop_
_entity_poly.entity_id
_entity_poly.type
_entity_poly.pdbx_seq_one_letter_code
_entity_poly.pdbx_strand_id
1 'polypeptide(L)'
;MPSYMDIHEIPGGVTAEDVAKAHAHDVEVQGKYGVSYHKYWVNEKAGKIFCLCHAPNAEAASQVHREAHGLVAEKIIQVEPDVAELFMGGSEVNSAGAVVLPGAEADARDPGIRTILFTDIVGSTSLTRRLGDEAAMELLEVHDSIVRNALADLGGREIKHLGDGIMASFVSAAAAVKCASRVQREIARHRRENKDRPLSVRLGVAAGEPVEHHNDLFGCTVQLAARLCAHAQEEQILVSNVVAELCEGKALPFEDLGEVELKGFETPVRAHAVNWATEASA
;
A
#
# COMPACT_ATOMS: atom_id res chain seq x y z
N MET A 1 -18.35 12.18 -16.84
CA MET A 1 -18.68 13.31 -15.94
C MET A 1 -17.49 13.48 -15.02
N PRO A 2 -16.93 14.69 -14.80
CA PRO A 2 -15.75 14.86 -13.96
C PRO A 2 -16.04 14.46 -12.50
N SER A 3 -15.00 13.99 -11.82
CA SER A 3 -15.04 13.59 -10.41
C SER A 3 -14.54 14.75 -9.54
N TYR A 4 -15.18 14.95 -8.40
CA TYR A 4 -14.83 15.98 -7.42
C TYR A 4 -14.70 15.37 -6.04
N MET A 5 -13.73 15.88 -5.28
CA MET A 5 -13.58 15.62 -3.87
C MET A 5 -13.99 16.86 -3.09
N ASP A 6 -15.04 16.71 -2.31
CA ASP A 6 -15.54 17.70 -1.38
C ASP A 6 -14.87 17.47 -0.02
N ILE A 7 -14.19 18.48 0.51
CA ILE A 7 -13.44 18.42 1.76
C ILE A 7 -14.07 19.36 2.77
N HIS A 8 -14.43 18.82 3.94
CA HIS A 8 -14.95 19.59 5.07
C HIS A 8 -14.03 19.45 6.27
N GLU A 9 -13.88 20.54 7.01
CA GLU A 9 -13.23 20.58 8.32
C GLU A 9 -14.23 21.14 9.33
N ILE A 10 -14.57 20.34 10.34
CA ILE A 10 -15.51 20.69 11.41
C ILE A 10 -14.71 20.88 12.70
N PRO A 11 -14.49 22.14 13.14
CA PRO A 11 -13.76 22.42 14.37
C PRO A 11 -14.46 21.79 15.58
N GLY A 12 -13.71 21.00 16.36
CA GLY A 12 -14.24 20.29 17.53
C GLY A 12 -14.60 18.82 17.28
N GLY A 13 -14.39 18.33 16.06
CA GLY A 13 -14.65 16.94 15.68
C GLY A 13 -16.05 16.74 15.11
N VAL A 14 -16.29 15.54 14.58
CA VAL A 14 -17.59 15.14 14.01
C VAL A 14 -17.82 13.66 14.27
N THR A 15 -19.06 13.21 14.45
CA THR A 15 -19.35 11.78 14.57
C THR A 15 -19.62 11.17 13.20
N ALA A 16 -19.28 9.90 13.02
CA ALA A 16 -19.60 9.19 11.79
C ALA A 16 -21.11 9.12 11.52
N GLU A 17 -21.93 9.10 12.58
CA GLU A 17 -23.40 9.09 12.48
C GLU A 17 -23.93 10.41 11.90
N ASP A 18 -23.38 11.54 12.34
CA ASP A 18 -23.77 12.85 11.82
C ASP A 18 -23.37 13.04 10.37
N VAL A 19 -22.18 12.54 9.98
CA VAL A 19 -21.73 12.56 8.58
C VAL A 19 -22.61 11.66 7.71
N ALA A 20 -23.00 10.47 8.19
CA ALA A 20 -23.88 9.57 7.46
C ALA A 20 -25.27 10.20 7.22
N LYS A 21 -25.82 10.91 8.21
CA LYS A 21 -27.09 11.65 8.07
C LYS A 21 -26.96 12.79 7.07
N ALA A 22 -25.88 13.57 7.15
CA ALA A 22 -25.61 14.65 6.21
C ALA A 22 -25.51 14.14 4.77
N HIS A 23 -24.75 13.06 4.57
CA HIS A 23 -24.59 12.41 3.27
C HIS A 23 -25.90 11.87 2.70
N ALA A 24 -26.78 11.32 3.55
CA ALA A 24 -28.10 10.87 3.12
C ALA A 24 -28.94 12.03 2.54
N HIS A 25 -28.88 13.22 3.16
CA HIS A 25 -29.54 14.41 2.64
C HIS A 25 -28.93 14.92 1.34
N ASP A 26 -27.61 14.84 1.17
CA ASP A 26 -26.97 15.16 -0.11
C ASP A 26 -27.50 14.25 -1.23
N VAL A 27 -27.61 12.95 -0.95
CA VAL A 27 -28.12 11.93 -1.90
C VAL A 27 -29.58 12.17 -2.29
N GLU A 28 -30.40 12.73 -1.41
CA GLU A 28 -31.79 13.12 -1.71
C GLU A 28 -31.87 14.31 -2.70
N VAL A 29 -30.91 15.24 -2.62
CA VAL A 29 -30.93 16.51 -3.36
C VAL A 29 -30.12 16.44 -4.67
N GLN A 30 -29.09 15.59 -4.73
CA GLN A 30 -28.09 15.52 -5.81
C GLN A 30 -28.67 15.51 -7.24
N GLY A 31 -29.82 14.85 -7.45
CA GLY A 31 -30.45 14.71 -8.76
C GLY A 31 -30.85 16.04 -9.40
N LYS A 32 -31.15 17.07 -8.59
CA LYS A 32 -31.52 18.42 -9.07
C LYS A 32 -30.37 19.13 -9.79
N TYR A 33 -29.13 18.79 -9.41
CA TYR A 33 -27.91 19.45 -9.87
C TYR A 33 -27.08 18.57 -10.81
N GLY A 34 -27.59 17.38 -11.16
CA GLY A 34 -26.86 16.40 -11.96
C GLY A 34 -25.65 15.81 -11.24
N VAL A 35 -25.65 15.83 -9.91
CA VAL A 35 -24.56 15.31 -9.06
C VAL A 35 -24.89 13.86 -8.66
N SER A 36 -23.85 13.06 -8.49
CA SER A 36 -23.93 11.70 -7.96
C SER A 36 -22.84 11.51 -6.92
N TYR A 37 -23.21 11.41 -5.65
CA TYR A 37 -22.33 11.06 -4.54
C TYR A 37 -22.11 9.55 -4.46
N HIS A 38 -20.88 9.14 -4.17
CA HIS A 38 -20.48 7.73 -4.24
C HIS A 38 -19.98 7.17 -2.92
N LYS A 39 -19.06 7.88 -2.26
CA LYS A 39 -18.36 7.41 -1.06
C LYS A 39 -18.00 8.60 -0.18
N TYR A 40 -17.86 8.35 1.11
CA TYR A 40 -17.34 9.34 2.04
C TYR A 40 -16.40 8.73 3.08
N TRP A 41 -15.48 9.54 3.59
CA TRP A 41 -14.57 9.21 4.69
C TRP A 41 -14.72 10.23 5.78
N VAL A 42 -14.60 9.79 7.03
CA VAL A 42 -14.67 10.64 8.20
C VAL A 42 -13.51 10.33 9.15
N ASN A 43 -12.75 11.36 9.51
CA ASN A 43 -11.85 11.35 10.65
C ASN A 43 -12.54 12.08 11.81
N GLU A 44 -13.19 11.32 12.68
CA GLU A 44 -14.02 11.86 13.76
C GLU A 44 -13.25 12.79 14.70
N LYS A 45 -12.00 12.42 15.04
CA LYS A 45 -11.13 13.19 15.94
C LYS A 45 -10.60 14.48 15.31
N ALA A 46 -10.26 14.42 14.02
CA ALA A 46 -9.75 15.58 13.29
C ALA A 46 -10.88 16.46 12.72
N GLY A 47 -12.14 16.01 12.78
CA GLY A 47 -13.27 16.69 12.17
C GLY A 47 -13.18 16.76 10.65
N LYS A 48 -12.45 15.86 9.99
CA LYS A 48 -12.25 15.90 8.53
C LYS A 48 -13.20 14.95 7.81
N ILE A 49 -13.82 15.46 6.77
CA ILE A 49 -14.76 14.71 5.93
C ILE A 49 -14.31 14.87 4.49
N PHE A 50 -14.38 13.76 3.76
CA PHE A 50 -14.07 13.69 2.34
C PHE A 50 -15.26 13.03 1.66
N CYS A 51 -15.89 13.69 0.69
CA CYS A 51 -17.00 13.13 -0.09
C CYS A 51 -16.60 13.10 -1.57
N LEU A 52 -16.68 11.92 -2.18
CA LEU A 52 -16.44 11.75 -3.60
C LEU A 52 -17.77 11.82 -4.36
N CYS A 53 -17.85 12.72 -5.33
CA CYS A 53 -18.99 12.84 -6.22
C CYS A 53 -18.58 12.97 -7.70
N HIS A 54 -19.48 12.61 -8.60
CA HIS A 54 -19.42 13.05 -9.99
C HIS A 54 -20.37 14.24 -10.14
N ALA A 55 -19.90 15.31 -10.77
CA ALA A 55 -20.70 16.51 -10.97
C ALA A 55 -20.41 17.16 -12.34
N PRO A 56 -21.31 17.99 -12.89
CA PRO A 56 -21.03 18.76 -14.09
C PRO A 56 -19.90 19.79 -13.89
N ASN A 57 -19.79 20.35 -12.69
CA ASN A 57 -18.75 21.27 -12.25
C ASN A 57 -18.73 21.36 -10.70
N ALA A 58 -17.69 21.98 -10.12
CA ALA A 58 -17.54 22.13 -8.67
C ALA A 58 -18.69 22.93 -8.01
N GLU A 59 -19.26 23.92 -8.72
CA GLU A 59 -20.38 24.70 -8.19
C GLU A 59 -21.63 23.82 -8.02
N ALA A 60 -21.88 22.89 -8.94
CA ALA A 60 -23.00 21.96 -8.83
C ALA A 60 -22.88 21.07 -7.57
N ALA A 61 -21.68 20.57 -7.25
CA ALA A 61 -21.42 19.83 -6.01
C ALA A 61 -21.63 20.71 -4.77
N SER A 62 -21.14 21.95 -4.80
CA SER A 62 -21.35 22.93 -3.72
C SER A 62 -22.84 23.23 -3.44
N GLN A 63 -23.65 23.31 -4.49
CA GLN A 63 -25.07 23.63 -4.36
C GLN A 63 -25.88 22.50 -3.71
N VAL A 64 -25.49 21.24 -3.91
CA VAL A 64 -26.13 20.11 -3.21
C VAL A 64 -26.00 20.28 -1.71
N HIS A 65 -24.78 20.47 -1.20
CA HIS A 65 -24.54 20.69 0.22
C HIS A 65 -25.26 21.93 0.77
N ARG A 66 -25.32 23.00 -0.02
CA ARG A 66 -25.97 24.26 0.37
C ARG A 66 -27.48 24.06 0.57
N GLU A 67 -28.12 23.30 -0.30
CA GLU A 67 -29.55 23.01 -0.22
C GLU A 67 -29.86 21.88 0.78
N ALA A 68 -29.03 20.85 0.86
CA ALA A 68 -29.24 19.69 1.73
C ALA A 68 -29.16 20.05 3.22
N HIS A 69 -28.08 20.73 3.62
CA HIS A 69 -27.81 20.98 5.04
C HIS A 69 -27.06 22.29 5.35
N GLY A 70 -26.69 23.06 4.33
CA GLY A 70 -25.98 24.34 4.47
C GLY A 70 -24.47 24.23 4.78
N LEU A 71 -23.97 23.05 5.17
CA LEU A 71 -22.54 22.79 5.37
C LEU A 71 -21.79 22.63 4.04
N VAL A 72 -21.46 23.74 3.41
CA VAL A 72 -20.69 23.74 2.16
C VAL A 72 -19.24 23.31 2.43
N ALA A 73 -18.68 22.51 1.52
CA ALA A 73 -17.29 22.09 1.57
C ALA A 73 -16.35 23.30 1.63
N GLU A 74 -15.31 23.21 2.46
CA GLU A 74 -14.27 24.24 2.55
C GLU A 74 -13.43 24.26 1.26
N LYS A 75 -13.26 23.08 0.65
CA LYS A 75 -12.55 22.94 -0.60
C LYS A 75 -13.22 21.88 -1.48
N ILE A 76 -13.42 22.22 -2.75
CA ILE A 76 -13.85 21.27 -3.78
C ILE A 76 -12.73 21.21 -4.81
N ILE A 77 -12.11 20.05 -4.94
CA ILE A 77 -11.05 19.82 -5.92
C ILE A 77 -11.56 18.86 -6.99
N GLN A 78 -11.35 19.22 -8.25
CA GLN A 78 -11.52 18.25 -9.32
C GLN A 78 -10.44 17.19 -9.15
N VAL A 79 -10.85 15.93 -9.14
CA VAL A 79 -9.96 14.79 -9.06
C VAL A 79 -10.02 14.07 -10.38
N GLU A 80 -8.87 13.73 -10.94
CA GLU A 80 -8.81 12.85 -12.10
C GLU A 80 -9.46 11.51 -11.71
N PRO A 81 -10.31 10.89 -12.55
CA PRO A 81 -11.02 9.66 -12.20
C PRO A 81 -10.08 8.58 -11.68
N ASP A 82 -8.93 8.43 -12.34
CA ASP A 82 -7.88 7.49 -11.96
C ASP A 82 -7.25 7.85 -10.61
N VAL A 83 -7.08 9.14 -10.29
CA VAL A 83 -6.55 9.63 -9.00
C VAL A 83 -7.60 9.55 -7.89
N ALA A 84 -8.88 9.74 -8.21
CA ALA A 84 -9.99 9.60 -7.27
C ALA A 84 -10.10 8.13 -6.83
N GLU A 85 -10.14 7.20 -7.79
CA GLU A 85 -10.19 5.77 -7.51
C GLU A 85 -8.88 5.25 -6.90
N LEU A 86 -7.72 5.81 -7.29
CA LEU A 86 -6.39 5.63 -6.69
C LEU A 86 -6.18 6.46 -5.42
N PHE A 87 -7.19 7.11 -4.85
CA PHE A 87 -7.22 7.56 -3.45
C PHE A 87 -8.28 6.80 -2.62
N MET A 88 -9.17 6.01 -3.25
CA MET A 88 -10.48 5.66 -2.66
C MET A 88 -11.07 4.28 -3.04
N GLY A 89 -10.26 3.31 -3.48
CA GLY A 89 -10.74 2.26 -4.40
C GLY A 89 -10.52 0.76 -4.13
N GLY A 90 -10.42 0.25 -2.90
CA GLY A 90 -10.31 -1.21 -2.69
C GLY A 90 -11.05 -1.83 -1.50
N SER A 91 -11.68 -1.02 -0.64
CA SER A 91 -12.10 -1.52 0.66
C SER A 91 -13.60 -1.87 0.72
N GLU A 92 -13.92 -2.97 1.42
CA GLU A 92 -15.29 -3.35 1.75
C GLU A 92 -15.96 -2.24 2.55
N VAL A 93 -17.25 -1.97 2.31
CA VAL A 93 -18.01 -0.94 3.03
C VAL A 93 -19.10 -1.60 3.86
N ASN A 94 -19.32 -1.12 5.09
CA ASN A 94 -20.47 -1.53 5.89
C ASN A 94 -21.78 -0.91 5.34
N SER A 95 -22.92 -1.26 5.94
CA SER A 95 -24.25 -0.77 5.53
C SER A 95 -24.43 0.76 5.63
N ALA A 96 -23.54 1.46 6.32
CA ALA A 96 -23.50 2.91 6.41
C ALA A 96 -22.54 3.56 5.39
N GLY A 97 -21.82 2.76 4.59
CA GLY A 97 -20.84 3.24 3.60
C GLY A 97 -19.41 3.39 4.13
N ALA A 98 -19.12 2.99 5.37
CA ALA A 98 -17.79 3.10 5.97
C ALA A 98 -16.88 1.93 5.59
N VAL A 99 -15.63 2.24 5.25
CA VAL A 99 -14.59 1.27 4.85
C VAL A 99 -14.17 0.36 6.01
N VAL A 100 -14.13 -0.97 5.79
CA VAL A 100 -13.76 -2.02 6.74
C VAL A 100 -12.64 -2.94 6.21
N LEU A 101 -11.94 -3.63 7.12
CA LEU A 101 -10.90 -4.60 6.78
C LEU A 101 -11.49 -5.86 6.10
N PRO A 102 -10.93 -6.31 4.96
CA PRO A 102 -11.37 -7.53 4.31
C PRO A 102 -11.21 -8.75 5.23
N GLY A 103 -12.31 -9.43 5.55
CA GLY A 103 -12.30 -10.68 6.34
C GLY A 103 -12.16 -10.52 7.86
N ALA A 104 -12.29 -9.31 8.41
CA ALA A 104 -12.35 -9.11 9.86
C ALA A 104 -13.79 -9.23 10.41
N GLU A 105 -13.95 -9.65 11.67
CA GLU A 105 -15.23 -9.52 12.37
C GLU A 105 -15.66 -8.04 12.44
N ALA A 106 -16.98 -7.82 12.42
CA ALA A 106 -17.59 -6.50 12.40
C ALA A 106 -16.96 -5.56 13.45
N ASP A 107 -16.54 -4.38 13.00
CA ASP A 107 -15.92 -3.25 13.74
C ASP A 107 -14.38 -3.11 13.72
N ALA A 108 -13.63 -3.97 13.03
CA ALA A 108 -12.20 -3.74 12.83
C ALA A 108 -11.95 -2.62 11.78
N ARG A 109 -11.74 -1.39 12.26
CA ARG A 109 -11.41 -0.22 11.43
C ARG A 109 -10.07 -0.42 10.72
N ASP A 110 -10.03 -0.23 9.40
CA ASP A 110 -8.80 -0.25 8.62
C ASP A 110 -7.93 0.97 8.97
N PRO A 111 -6.70 0.79 9.47
CA PRO A 111 -5.83 1.92 9.80
C PRO A 111 -5.35 2.70 8.56
N GLY A 112 -5.60 2.21 7.34
CA GLY A 112 -5.09 2.80 6.09
C GLY A 112 -3.59 2.57 5.87
N ILE A 113 -2.85 2.18 6.91
CA ILE A 113 -1.43 1.88 6.83
C ILE A 113 -1.22 0.47 6.27
N ARG A 114 -0.27 0.33 5.36
CA ARG A 114 0.27 -0.94 4.86
C ARG A 114 1.79 -0.89 4.84
N THR A 115 2.39 -2.06 5.03
CA THR A 115 3.80 -2.32 4.74
C THR A 115 3.90 -3.07 3.42
N ILE A 116 4.58 -2.47 2.45
CA ILE A 116 4.76 -2.98 1.10
C ILE A 116 6.12 -3.65 1.00
N LEU A 117 6.11 -4.87 0.47
CA LEU A 117 7.29 -5.67 0.17
C LEU A 117 7.41 -5.81 -1.35
N PHE A 118 8.60 -5.55 -1.88
CA PHE A 118 8.99 -5.93 -3.22
C PHE A 118 10.10 -6.98 -3.15
N THR A 119 10.03 -7.94 -4.06
CA THR A 119 11.09 -8.91 -4.36
C THR A 119 11.49 -8.75 -5.81
N ASP A 120 12.76 -9.03 -6.12
CA ASP A 120 13.31 -8.94 -7.48
C ASP A 120 14.44 -9.95 -7.63
N ILE A 121 14.40 -10.76 -8.70
CA ILE A 121 15.45 -11.71 -9.06
C ILE A 121 16.62 -10.96 -9.67
N VAL A 122 17.79 -11.06 -9.04
CA VAL A 122 18.99 -10.36 -9.49
C VAL A 122 19.46 -10.91 -10.82
N GLY A 123 19.55 -10.04 -11.82
CA GLY A 123 20.06 -10.39 -13.14
C GLY A 123 19.14 -11.32 -13.94
N SER A 124 17.82 -11.28 -13.67
CA SER A 124 16.78 -12.06 -14.36
C SER A 124 16.98 -12.14 -15.89
N THR A 125 17.17 -10.99 -16.54
CA THR A 125 17.39 -10.90 -17.99
C THR A 125 18.64 -11.67 -18.45
N SER A 126 19.74 -11.54 -17.71
CA SER A 126 21.01 -12.23 -18.02
C SER A 126 20.89 -13.73 -17.77
N LEU A 127 20.11 -14.12 -16.76
CA LEU A 127 19.81 -15.49 -16.40
C LEU A 127 19.00 -16.17 -17.52
N THR A 128 17.96 -15.53 -18.04
CA THR A 128 17.19 -16.01 -19.21
C THR A 128 18.06 -16.18 -20.44
N ARG A 129 18.91 -15.19 -20.76
CA ARG A 129 19.81 -15.29 -21.91
C ARG A 129 20.83 -16.43 -21.81
N ARG A 130 21.24 -16.80 -20.60
CA ARG A 130 22.26 -17.83 -20.34
C ARG A 130 21.66 -19.23 -20.28
N LEU A 131 20.48 -19.37 -19.68
CA LEU A 131 19.86 -20.67 -19.41
C LEU A 131 18.79 -21.07 -20.46
N GLY A 132 18.26 -20.10 -21.21
CA GLY A 132 17.09 -20.27 -22.07
C GLY A 132 15.79 -20.07 -21.29
N ASP A 133 14.69 -19.91 -22.03
CA ASP A 133 13.39 -19.52 -21.48
C ASP A 133 12.81 -20.57 -20.51
N GLU A 134 12.91 -21.87 -20.85
CA GLU A 134 12.38 -22.97 -20.02
C GLU A 134 13.07 -23.02 -18.65
N ALA A 135 14.41 -23.04 -18.62
CA ALA A 135 15.16 -23.11 -17.37
C ALA A 135 15.07 -21.82 -16.54
N ALA A 136 14.85 -20.67 -17.18
CA ALA A 136 14.55 -19.42 -16.46
C ALA A 136 13.15 -19.44 -15.83
N MET A 137 12.17 -20.03 -16.52
CA MET A 137 10.82 -20.23 -15.99
C MET A 137 10.84 -21.16 -14.77
N GLU A 138 11.59 -22.25 -14.80
CA GLU A 138 11.77 -23.14 -13.62
C GLU A 138 12.30 -22.38 -12.40
N LEU A 139 13.27 -21.47 -12.59
CA LEU A 139 13.82 -20.67 -11.50
C LEU A 139 12.84 -19.59 -11.00
N LEU A 140 12.03 -19.03 -11.90
CA LEU A 140 10.95 -18.13 -11.52
C LEU A 140 9.88 -18.86 -10.68
N GLU A 141 9.52 -20.08 -11.04
CA GLU A 141 8.58 -20.89 -10.26
C GLU A 141 9.11 -21.24 -8.86
N VAL A 142 10.42 -21.50 -8.75
CA VAL A 142 11.10 -21.67 -7.46
C VAL A 142 11.02 -20.40 -6.62
N HIS A 143 11.33 -19.24 -7.22
CA HIS A 143 11.21 -17.94 -6.57
C HIS A 143 9.79 -17.73 -6.04
N ASP A 144 8.79 -17.85 -6.91
CA ASP A 144 7.39 -17.60 -6.60
C ASP A 144 6.88 -18.52 -5.50
N SER A 145 7.27 -19.81 -5.55
CA SER A 145 6.89 -20.79 -4.52
C SER A 145 7.46 -20.42 -3.15
N ILE A 146 8.73 -20.01 -3.09
CA ILE A 146 9.38 -19.60 -1.85
C ILE A 146 8.71 -18.34 -1.27
N VAL A 147 8.44 -17.35 -2.12
CA VAL A 147 7.79 -16.10 -1.69
C VAL A 147 6.37 -16.38 -1.21
N ARG A 148 5.54 -17.09 -1.97
CA ARG A 148 4.15 -17.39 -1.61
C ARG A 148 4.03 -18.19 -0.32
N ASN A 149 4.92 -19.15 -0.08
CA ASN A 149 4.96 -19.89 1.18
C ASN A 149 5.27 -18.96 2.36
N ALA A 150 6.27 -18.07 2.21
CA ALA A 150 6.60 -17.11 3.27
C ALA A 150 5.48 -16.09 3.52
N LEU A 151 4.77 -15.65 2.46
CA LEU A 151 3.58 -14.79 2.59
C LEU A 151 2.47 -15.49 3.38
N ALA A 152 2.16 -16.74 3.04
CA ALA A 152 1.12 -17.52 3.71
C ALA A 152 1.41 -17.70 5.21
N ASP A 153 2.66 -18.01 5.57
CA ASP A 153 3.08 -18.23 6.96
C ASP A 153 3.07 -16.97 7.83
N LEU A 154 3.24 -15.79 7.22
CA LEU A 154 3.45 -14.53 7.93
C LEU A 154 2.32 -13.51 7.71
N GLY A 155 1.20 -13.94 7.11
CA GLY A 155 0.02 -13.11 6.92
C GLY A 155 0.21 -11.99 5.89
N GLY A 156 1.01 -12.25 4.86
CA GLY A 156 1.19 -11.36 3.71
C GLY A 156 0.16 -11.62 2.62
N ARG A 157 -0.26 -10.57 1.93
CA ARG A 157 -1.11 -10.64 0.73
C ARG A 157 -0.29 -10.32 -0.51
N GLU A 158 -0.17 -11.28 -1.43
CA GLU A 158 0.33 -11.01 -2.78
C GLU A 158 -0.60 -10.03 -3.48
N ILE A 159 -0.03 -8.93 -3.98
CA ILE A 159 -0.78 -7.90 -4.72
C ILE A 159 -0.72 -8.22 -6.21
N LYS A 160 0.51 -8.40 -6.73
CA LYS A 160 0.74 -8.76 -8.13
C LYS A 160 2.14 -9.31 -8.35
N HIS A 161 2.25 -10.07 -9.43
CA HIS A 161 3.50 -10.52 -10.02
C HIS A 161 4.05 -9.48 -11.00
N LEU A 162 5.36 -9.31 -11.05
CA LEU A 162 6.07 -8.28 -11.83
C LEU A 162 6.91 -8.87 -12.98
N GLY A 163 6.88 -10.19 -13.16
CA GLY A 163 7.69 -10.92 -14.14
C GLY A 163 8.90 -11.59 -13.49
N ASP A 164 9.77 -10.81 -12.84
CA ASP A 164 10.95 -11.31 -12.12
C ASP A 164 10.89 -11.01 -10.61
N GLY A 165 9.71 -10.69 -10.11
CA GLY A 165 9.50 -10.27 -8.75
C GLY A 165 8.03 -10.28 -8.36
N ILE A 166 7.78 -10.13 -7.07
CA ILE A 166 6.45 -10.07 -6.47
C ILE A 166 6.33 -8.81 -5.63
N MET A 167 5.19 -8.14 -5.76
CA MET A 167 4.72 -7.11 -4.86
C MET A 167 3.73 -7.71 -3.86
N ALA A 168 3.97 -7.51 -2.58
CA ALA A 168 3.11 -7.97 -1.50
C ALA A 168 2.85 -6.87 -0.47
N SER A 169 1.80 -7.06 0.33
CA SER A 169 1.39 -6.14 1.39
C SER A 169 1.16 -6.85 2.72
N PHE A 170 1.41 -6.13 3.80
CA PHE A 170 1.22 -6.56 5.17
C PHE A 170 0.60 -5.43 5.99
N VAL A 171 -0.19 -5.77 7.00
CA VAL A 171 -0.57 -4.80 8.04
C VAL A 171 0.59 -4.59 9.02
N SER A 172 1.35 -5.64 9.34
CA SER A 172 2.45 -5.59 10.29
C SER A 172 3.82 -5.40 9.61
N ALA A 173 4.52 -4.33 9.98
CA ALA A 173 5.89 -4.06 9.53
C ALA A 173 6.86 -5.20 9.94
N ALA A 174 6.74 -5.67 11.18
CA ALA A 174 7.57 -6.77 11.67
C ALA A 174 7.31 -8.08 10.92
N ALA A 175 6.07 -8.36 10.53
CA ALA A 175 5.75 -9.54 9.71
C ALA A 175 6.38 -9.43 8.31
N ALA A 176 6.31 -8.26 7.67
CA ALA A 176 6.95 -8.03 6.37
C ALA A 176 8.47 -8.25 6.42
N VAL A 177 9.15 -7.72 7.45
CA VAL A 177 10.61 -7.90 7.63
C VAL A 177 10.97 -9.36 7.91
N LYS A 178 10.17 -10.06 8.72
CA LYS A 178 10.34 -11.51 8.94
C LYS A 178 10.13 -12.30 7.64
N CYS A 179 9.17 -11.90 6.82
CA CYS A 179 8.91 -12.53 5.53
C CYS A 179 10.08 -12.33 4.58
N ALA A 180 10.56 -11.10 4.44
CA ALA A 180 11.74 -10.80 3.64
C ALA A 180 12.97 -11.61 4.09
N SER A 181 13.17 -11.72 5.40
CA SER A 181 14.26 -12.52 5.99
C SER A 181 14.10 -14.02 5.71
N ARG A 182 12.87 -14.55 5.79
CA ARG A 182 12.56 -15.94 5.44
C ARG A 182 12.87 -16.19 3.96
N VAL A 183 12.39 -15.34 3.06
CA VAL A 183 12.66 -15.46 1.61
C VAL A 183 14.17 -15.52 1.35
N GLN A 184 14.98 -14.61 1.91
CA GLN A 184 16.43 -14.67 1.73
C GLN A 184 17.05 -15.99 2.22
N ARG A 185 16.62 -16.50 3.38
CA ARG A 185 17.14 -17.76 3.94
C ARG A 185 16.80 -18.98 3.07
N GLU A 186 15.57 -19.05 2.58
CA GLU A 186 15.11 -20.15 1.74
C GLU A 186 15.78 -20.11 0.36
N ILE A 187 15.94 -18.92 -0.24
CA ILE A 187 16.70 -18.72 -1.49
C ILE A 187 18.18 -19.09 -1.28
N ALA A 188 18.79 -18.67 -0.18
CA ALA A 188 20.17 -19.04 0.15
C ALA A 188 20.32 -20.56 0.33
N ARG A 189 19.32 -21.25 0.91
CA ARG A 189 19.31 -22.72 0.98
C ARG A 189 19.23 -23.33 -0.42
N HIS A 190 18.28 -22.89 -1.24
CA HIS A 190 18.14 -23.36 -2.62
C HIS A 190 19.44 -23.17 -3.42
N ARG A 191 20.09 -22.01 -3.30
CA ARG A 191 21.37 -21.71 -3.97
C ARG A 191 22.50 -22.66 -3.54
N ARG A 192 22.59 -23.00 -2.25
CA ARG A 192 23.59 -23.97 -1.74
C ARG A 192 23.38 -25.37 -2.30
N GLU A 193 22.13 -25.77 -2.48
CA GLU A 193 21.73 -27.08 -3.01
C GLU A 193 21.85 -27.14 -4.55
N ASN A 194 21.72 -26.01 -5.24
CA ASN A 194 21.64 -25.92 -6.71
C ASN A 194 22.74 -25.01 -7.29
N LYS A 195 24.00 -25.39 -7.11
CA LYS A 195 25.18 -24.57 -7.49
C LYS A 195 25.27 -24.26 -8.99
N ASP A 196 24.72 -25.11 -9.84
CA ASP A 196 24.78 -24.94 -11.30
C ASP A 196 23.79 -23.88 -11.82
N ARG A 197 22.78 -23.55 -11.01
CA ARG A 197 21.72 -22.58 -11.32
C ARG A 197 21.42 -21.71 -10.09
N PRO A 198 22.37 -20.85 -9.66
CA PRO A 198 22.18 -20.05 -8.47
C PRO A 198 21.07 -19.02 -8.67
N LEU A 199 20.15 -18.97 -7.71
CA LEU A 199 19.10 -17.96 -7.63
C LEU A 199 19.45 -16.96 -6.53
N SER A 200 19.30 -15.68 -6.86
CA SER A 200 19.60 -14.57 -5.97
C SER A 200 18.50 -13.54 -6.06
N VAL A 201 18.11 -12.99 -4.91
CA VAL A 201 17.06 -11.98 -4.84
C VAL A 201 17.53 -10.78 -4.02
N ARG A 202 16.89 -9.65 -4.29
CA ARG A 202 16.96 -8.45 -3.47
C ARG A 202 15.54 -8.03 -3.10
N LEU A 203 15.41 -7.35 -1.95
CA LEU A 203 14.10 -7.01 -1.40
C LEU A 203 14.09 -5.57 -0.91
N GLY A 204 12.93 -4.93 -1.05
CA GLY A 204 12.65 -3.59 -0.55
C GLY A 204 11.37 -3.55 0.26
N VAL A 205 11.40 -2.88 1.41
CA VAL A 205 10.23 -2.75 2.30
C VAL A 205 9.99 -1.30 2.67
N ALA A 206 8.75 -0.83 2.53
CA ALA A 206 8.36 0.49 3.04
C ALA A 206 6.97 0.43 3.67
N ALA A 207 6.73 1.26 4.69
CA ALA A 207 5.44 1.40 5.33
C ALA A 207 4.90 2.83 5.17
N GLY A 208 3.59 2.95 5.09
CA GLY A 208 2.86 4.21 4.94
C GLY A 208 1.41 3.95 4.57
N GLU A 209 0.74 4.95 4.00
CA GLU A 209 -0.67 4.88 3.59
C GLU A 209 -0.75 4.81 2.06
N PRO A 210 -0.50 3.63 1.45
CA PRO A 210 -0.73 3.47 0.02
C PRO A 210 -2.22 3.47 -0.26
N VAL A 211 -2.55 3.66 -1.53
CA VAL A 211 -3.95 3.62 -1.93
C VAL A 211 -4.28 2.34 -2.66
N GLU A 212 -5.36 1.70 -2.23
CA GLU A 212 -5.91 0.50 -2.85
C GLU A 212 -6.86 0.83 -4.01
N HIS A 213 -6.67 0.13 -5.13
CA HIS A 213 -7.52 0.19 -6.32
C HIS A 213 -7.59 -1.18 -7.01
N HIS A 214 -8.78 -1.77 -7.16
CA HIS A 214 -8.98 -3.09 -7.79
C HIS A 214 -8.04 -4.20 -7.25
N ASN A 215 -7.92 -4.32 -5.93
CA ASN A 215 -6.99 -5.21 -5.21
C ASN A 215 -5.50 -4.90 -5.42
N ASP A 216 -5.15 -3.82 -6.11
CA ASP A 216 -3.80 -3.33 -6.33
C ASP A 216 -3.49 -2.14 -5.39
N LEU A 217 -2.21 -1.80 -5.20
CA LEU A 217 -1.77 -0.73 -4.31
C LEU A 217 -0.87 0.28 -5.05
N PHE A 218 -1.05 1.56 -4.73
CA PHE A 218 -0.35 2.68 -5.38
C PHE A 218 0.09 3.76 -4.39
N GLY A 219 0.82 4.75 -4.90
CA GLY A 219 1.25 5.93 -4.14
C GLY A 219 2.71 5.88 -3.67
N CYS A 220 3.10 6.88 -2.89
CA CYS A 220 4.49 7.11 -2.49
C CYS A 220 5.10 5.92 -1.74
N THR A 221 4.32 5.24 -0.89
CA THR A 221 4.78 4.05 -0.13
C THR A 221 5.20 2.91 -1.07
N VAL A 222 4.39 2.65 -2.11
CA VAL A 222 4.67 1.61 -3.11
C VAL A 222 5.92 1.97 -3.92
N GLN A 223 6.01 3.23 -4.36
CA GLN A 223 7.17 3.73 -5.09
C GLN A 223 8.44 3.64 -4.25
N LEU A 224 8.37 4.00 -2.97
CA LEU A 224 9.50 3.91 -2.05
C LEU A 224 9.97 2.46 -1.88
N ALA A 225 9.06 1.52 -1.61
CA ALA A 225 9.41 0.11 -1.48
C ALA A 225 10.07 -0.45 -2.77
N ALA A 226 9.51 -0.10 -3.93
CA ALA A 226 10.08 -0.48 -5.23
C ALA A 226 11.48 0.13 -5.45
N ARG A 227 11.70 1.39 -5.05
CA ARG A 227 13.01 2.04 -5.17
C ARG A 227 14.03 1.48 -4.19
N LEU A 228 13.64 1.15 -2.97
CA LEU A 228 14.50 0.44 -2.02
C LEU A 228 14.90 -0.92 -2.57
N CYS A 229 13.95 -1.69 -3.15
CA CYS A 229 14.24 -2.97 -3.77
C CYS A 229 15.24 -2.82 -4.93
N ALA A 230 15.00 -1.84 -5.81
CA ALA A 230 15.89 -1.58 -6.95
C ALA A 230 17.28 -1.07 -6.54
N HIS A 231 17.40 -0.38 -5.40
CA HIS A 231 18.66 0.11 -4.85
C HIS A 231 19.42 -0.98 -4.06
N ALA A 232 18.71 -1.98 -3.55
CA ALA A 232 19.30 -3.08 -2.81
C ALA A 232 20.31 -3.86 -3.67
N GLN A 233 21.41 -4.24 -3.04
CA GLN A 233 22.40 -5.15 -3.59
C GLN A 233 21.87 -6.59 -3.64
N GLU A 234 22.60 -7.47 -4.30
CA GLU A 234 22.32 -8.90 -4.27
C GLU A 234 22.27 -9.40 -2.82
N GLU A 235 21.27 -10.23 -2.49
CA GLU A 235 21.05 -10.76 -1.13
C GLU A 235 20.73 -9.71 -0.07
N GLN A 236 20.49 -8.46 -0.45
CA GLN A 236 20.18 -7.41 0.49
C GLN A 236 18.67 -7.23 0.67
N ILE A 237 18.29 -6.85 1.89
CA ILE A 237 16.96 -6.36 2.23
C ILE A 237 17.13 -4.92 2.68
N LEU A 238 16.53 -3.98 1.96
CA LEU A 238 16.47 -2.58 2.37
C LEU A 238 15.08 -2.21 2.87
N VAL A 239 15.02 -1.45 3.97
CA VAL A 239 13.77 -0.97 4.55
C VAL A 239 13.80 0.54 4.76
N SER A 240 12.64 1.20 4.67
CA SER A 240 12.53 2.62 5.02
C SER A 240 12.71 2.83 6.53
N ASN A 241 13.09 4.05 6.93
CA ASN A 241 13.17 4.44 8.34
C ASN A 241 11.89 4.12 9.14
N VAL A 242 10.72 4.39 8.56
CA VAL A 242 9.41 4.10 9.17
C VAL A 242 9.25 2.62 9.51
N VAL A 243 9.71 1.71 8.64
CA VAL A 243 9.65 0.26 8.92
C VAL A 243 10.51 -0.10 10.13
N ALA A 244 11.72 0.46 10.21
CA ALA A 244 12.63 0.23 11.33
C ALA A 244 12.04 0.74 12.66
N GLU A 245 11.48 1.96 12.66
CA GLU A 245 10.81 2.56 13.83
C GLU A 245 9.58 1.76 14.27
N LEU A 246 8.73 1.32 13.33
CA LEU A 246 7.57 0.45 13.63
C LEU A 246 7.97 -0.93 14.19
N CYS A 247 9.23 -1.34 13.99
CA CYS A 247 9.78 -2.59 14.49
C CYS A 247 10.58 -2.40 15.79
N GLU A 248 10.59 -1.21 16.40
CA GLU A 248 11.25 -0.97 17.67
C GLU A 248 10.76 -1.97 18.74
N GLY A 249 11.71 -2.56 19.48
CA GLY A 249 11.42 -3.60 20.48
C GLY A 249 11.11 -5.00 19.92
N LYS A 250 11.16 -5.23 18.59
CA LYS A 250 10.90 -6.56 17.98
C LYS A 250 12.12 -7.46 17.79
N ALA A 251 13.28 -7.09 18.36
CA ALA A 251 14.55 -7.82 18.23
C ALA A 251 14.89 -8.21 16.78
N LEU A 252 14.60 -7.31 15.83
CA LEU A 252 14.94 -7.48 14.42
C LEU A 252 16.28 -6.79 14.12
N PRO A 253 17.18 -7.43 13.35
CA PRO A 253 18.55 -6.95 13.20
C PRO A 253 18.63 -5.90 12.08
N PHE A 254 18.44 -4.63 12.42
CA PHE A 254 18.61 -3.51 11.50
C PHE A 254 20.01 -2.90 11.58
N GLU A 255 20.54 -2.50 10.44
CA GLU A 255 21.75 -1.71 10.29
C GLU A 255 21.40 -0.40 9.58
N ASP A 256 21.66 0.74 10.22
CA ASP A 256 21.42 2.05 9.65
C ASP A 256 22.42 2.35 8.55
N LEU A 257 21.92 2.61 7.34
CA LEU A 257 22.75 2.98 6.19
C LEU A 257 22.84 4.50 6.00
N GLY A 258 22.16 5.27 6.85
CA GLY A 258 22.00 6.71 6.67
C GLY A 258 21.10 7.03 5.48
N GLU A 259 21.39 8.17 4.84
CA GLU A 259 20.64 8.66 3.70
C GLU A 259 21.13 8.04 2.38
N VAL A 260 20.19 7.50 1.59
CA VAL A 260 20.46 6.95 0.26
C VAL A 260 19.70 7.73 -0.81
N GLU A 261 20.34 7.95 -1.96
CA GLU A 261 19.70 8.57 -3.11
C GLU A 261 18.88 7.54 -3.90
N LEU A 262 17.58 7.77 -3.98
CA LEU A 262 16.64 6.91 -4.70
C LEU A 262 16.13 7.61 -5.96
N LYS A 263 16.11 6.87 -7.07
CA LYS A 263 15.62 7.40 -8.36
C LYS A 263 14.18 7.93 -8.22
N GLY A 264 14.00 9.21 -8.53
CA GLY A 264 12.69 9.88 -8.52
C GLY A 264 12.29 10.49 -7.17
N PHE A 265 13.17 10.46 -6.17
CA PHE A 265 13.02 11.21 -4.92
C PHE A 265 13.89 12.47 -4.96
N GLU A 266 13.32 13.62 -4.60
CA GLU A 266 14.03 14.91 -4.63
C GLU A 266 15.04 15.06 -3.48
N THR A 267 14.76 14.40 -2.35
CA THR A 267 15.65 14.38 -1.18
C THR A 267 16.13 12.96 -0.91
N PRO A 268 17.35 12.79 -0.37
CA PRO A 268 17.82 11.50 0.11
C PRO A 268 16.84 10.89 1.13
N VAL A 269 16.74 9.56 1.14
CA VAL A 269 15.84 8.82 2.02
C VAL A 269 16.66 8.03 3.01
N ARG A 270 16.34 8.12 4.30
CA ARG A 270 17.00 7.27 5.30
C ARG A 270 16.54 5.82 5.20
N ALA A 271 17.49 4.91 5.08
CA ALA A 271 17.24 3.49 4.87
C ALA A 271 18.06 2.62 5.83
N HIS A 272 17.56 1.41 6.09
CA HIS A 272 18.24 0.41 6.90
C HIS A 272 18.40 -0.88 6.12
N ALA A 273 19.52 -1.58 6.29
CA ALA A 273 19.66 -2.96 5.89
C ALA A 273 19.11 -3.88 6.98
N VAL A 274 18.53 -5.03 6.59
CA VAL A 274 18.18 -6.10 7.52
C VAL A 274 19.24 -7.18 7.46
N ASN A 275 19.90 -7.43 8.59
CA ASN A 275 20.89 -8.48 8.76
C ASN A 275 20.22 -9.84 8.97
N TRP A 276 19.58 -10.35 7.91
CA TRP A 276 18.77 -11.57 7.92
C TRP A 276 19.55 -12.86 8.21
N ALA A 277 20.87 -12.84 8.03
CA ALA A 277 21.76 -13.96 8.31
C ALA A 277 21.99 -14.17 9.81
N THR A 278 21.81 -13.13 10.62
CA THR A 278 21.93 -13.20 12.07
C THR A 278 20.60 -13.71 12.65
N GLU A 279 20.61 -14.83 13.36
CA GLU A 279 19.42 -15.27 14.09
C GLU A 279 19.12 -14.25 15.19
N ALA A 280 17.87 -13.80 15.28
CA ALA A 280 17.41 -13.12 16.47
C ALA A 280 17.46 -14.13 17.62
N SER A 281 18.37 -13.94 18.57
CA SER A 281 18.40 -14.71 19.81
C SER A 281 17.02 -14.57 20.47
N ALA A 282 16.31 -15.69 20.57
CA ALA A 282 15.01 -15.79 21.24
C ALA A 282 15.12 -15.45 22.74
#